data_AF-A0A3C0ZLL6-F1
#
_entry.id   AF-A0A3C0ZLL6-F1
#
_cell.length_a   1.000
_cell.length_b   1.000
_cell.length_c   1.000
_cell.angle_alpha   90.00
_cell.angle_beta   90.00
_cell.angle_gamma   90.00
#
_symmetry.space_group_name_H-M   'P 1'
#
loop_
_entity.id
_entity.type
_entity.pdbx_description
1 polymer ?
#
loop_
_entity_poly.entity_id
_entity_poly.type
_entity_poly.pdbx_seq_one_letter_code
_entity_poly.pdbx_strand_id
1 'polypeptide(L)'
;MIKPICSLVLPFLFLSPSTVAFSQAKQQGTSLRINDQGYYEAPGLNIMMFDDFYPEGHQGGLTIVQCGRRLAANGDVRLEPTPGQWSPVPAVGKRQVDKNRGTIAVELWYPDSSKNRKGFNPIVYPDLTFKYSIKTLAVGKSIRLTVDLEKPLPEGWANKVGFNLELFPGDYFGEHYRMDGRIGMFPRQANGPMTMDGDGSLQSVP
;
A
#
# COMPACT_ATOMS: atom_id res chain seq x y z
N MET A 1 72.10 45.94 50.19
CA MET A 1 70.64 45.73 50.07
C MET A 1 70.41 44.80 48.88
N ILE A 2 70.22 43.51 49.14
CA ILE A 2 70.04 42.46 48.11
C ILE A 2 68.60 41.95 48.29
N LYS A 3 67.75 42.07 47.27
CA LYS A 3 66.37 41.53 47.26
C LYS A 3 66.40 40.08 46.75
N PRO A 4 65.68 39.12 47.36
CA PRO A 4 65.54 37.79 46.79
C PRO A 4 64.40 37.78 45.75
N ILE A 5 64.63 37.10 44.64
CA ILE A 5 63.64 36.84 43.59
C ILE A 5 62.92 35.54 43.94
N CYS A 6 61.61 35.63 44.20
CA CYS A 6 60.73 34.49 44.41
C CYS A 6 60.32 33.91 43.04
N SER A 7 60.70 32.67 42.74
CA SER A 7 60.27 31.98 41.51
C SER A 7 59.04 31.11 41.80
N LEU A 8 57.95 31.40 41.09
CA LEU A 8 56.71 30.63 41.12
C LEU A 8 56.72 29.60 39.99
N VAL A 9 56.63 28.31 40.32
CA VAL A 9 56.51 27.22 39.33
C VAL A 9 55.03 26.83 39.23
N LEU A 10 54.43 27.00 38.06
CA LEU A 10 53.09 26.48 37.73
C LEU A 10 53.23 25.06 37.14
N PRO A 11 52.53 24.04 37.66
CA PRO A 11 52.50 22.74 37.03
C PRO A 11 51.53 22.77 35.83
N PHE A 12 52.03 22.39 34.65
CA PHE A 12 51.20 22.12 33.47
C PHE A 12 50.46 20.79 33.67
N LEU A 13 49.13 20.85 33.83
CA LEU A 13 48.27 19.67 33.78
C LEU A 13 48.11 19.22 32.31
N PHE A 14 48.62 18.04 31.98
CA PHE A 14 48.34 17.39 30.71
C PHE A 14 46.95 16.74 30.77
N LEU A 15 45.95 17.33 30.12
CA LEU A 15 44.68 16.65 29.83
C LEU A 15 44.88 15.68 28.66
N SER A 16 44.81 14.38 28.94
CA SER A 16 44.74 13.33 27.93
C SER A 16 43.37 13.34 27.23
N PRO A 17 43.31 13.42 25.89
CA PRO A 17 42.04 13.35 25.16
C PRO A 17 41.48 11.94 25.21
N SER A 18 40.38 11.75 25.94
CA SER A 18 39.58 10.53 25.92
C SER A 18 38.90 10.42 24.55
N THR A 19 39.40 9.53 23.69
CA THR A 19 38.74 9.14 22.45
C THR A 19 37.39 8.50 22.77
N VAL A 20 36.31 9.26 22.59
CA VAL A 20 34.95 8.74 22.60
C VAL A 20 34.74 7.94 21.31
N ALA A 21 34.82 6.61 21.42
CA ALA A 21 34.45 5.73 20.32
C ALA A 21 32.93 5.78 20.12
N PHE A 22 32.48 6.49 19.10
CA PHE A 22 31.11 6.40 18.62
C PHE A 22 30.92 5.01 18.01
N SER A 23 30.25 4.12 18.74
CA SER A 23 29.77 2.86 18.20
C SER A 23 28.72 3.17 17.12
N GLN A 24 29.07 2.99 15.85
CA GLN A 24 28.09 2.95 14.77
C GLN A 24 27.23 1.71 14.98
N ALA A 25 26.06 1.89 15.60
CA ALA A 25 25.03 0.87 15.58
C ALA A 25 24.72 0.56 14.11
N LYS A 26 25.01 -0.68 13.70
CA LYS A 26 24.51 -1.23 12.43
C LYS A 26 23.00 -1.04 12.45
N GLN A 27 22.48 -0.12 11.65
CA GLN A 27 21.06 -0.15 11.28
C GLN A 27 20.85 -1.47 10.55
N GLN A 28 20.42 -2.51 11.27
CA GLN A 28 19.67 -3.59 10.65
C GLN A 28 18.47 -2.91 10.02
N GLY A 29 18.49 -2.77 8.69
CA GLY A 29 17.34 -2.28 7.96
C GLY A 29 16.16 -3.15 8.36
N THR A 30 15.17 -2.57 9.04
CA THR A 30 13.99 -3.29 9.50
C THR A 30 13.24 -3.79 8.27
N SER A 31 13.39 -5.07 7.99
CA SER A 31 12.68 -5.74 6.92
C SER A 31 11.22 -5.93 7.33
N LEU A 32 10.34 -5.79 6.36
CA LEU A 32 8.92 -6.09 6.49
C LEU A 32 8.77 -7.59 6.81
N ARG A 33 7.97 -7.91 7.83
CA ARG A 33 7.67 -9.29 8.24
C ARG A 33 6.17 -9.47 8.44
N ILE A 34 5.67 -10.69 8.41
CA ILE A 34 4.29 -10.98 8.80
C ILE A 34 4.24 -11.25 10.29
N ASN A 35 3.34 -10.57 11.00
CA ASN A 35 3.22 -10.65 12.45
C ASN A 35 2.25 -11.74 12.91
N ASP A 36 2.00 -11.80 14.22
CA ASP A 36 1.14 -12.83 14.78
C ASP A 36 -0.33 -12.72 14.45
N GLN A 37 -0.78 -11.52 14.10
CA GLN A 37 -2.12 -11.26 13.59
C GLN A 37 -2.24 -11.56 12.09
N GLY A 38 -1.12 -11.86 11.41
CA GLY A 38 -1.12 -12.33 10.03
C GLY A 38 -1.12 -11.23 8.98
N TYR A 39 -0.70 -10.01 9.31
CA TYR A 39 -0.47 -8.92 8.37
C TYR A 39 1.00 -8.47 8.41
N TYR A 40 1.41 -7.69 7.41
CA TYR A 40 2.79 -7.21 7.33
C TYR A 40 3.03 -6.03 8.28
N GLU A 41 4.15 -6.06 8.99
CA GLU A 41 4.57 -5.00 9.90
C GLU A 41 6.04 -4.63 9.72
N ALA A 42 6.32 -3.33 9.90
CA ALA A 42 7.63 -2.75 10.15
C ALA A 42 7.43 -1.50 11.04
N PRO A 43 8.47 -0.92 11.65
CA PRO A 43 8.30 0.30 12.44
C PRO A 43 7.58 1.40 11.66
N GLY A 44 6.41 1.80 12.14
CA GLY A 44 5.57 2.83 11.52
C GLY A 44 4.84 2.39 10.25
N LEU A 45 4.79 1.10 9.90
CA LEU A 45 4.12 0.60 8.70
C LEU A 45 3.36 -0.70 9.00
N ASN A 46 2.07 -0.73 8.65
CA ASN A 46 1.26 -1.93 8.60
C ASN A 46 0.66 -2.08 7.20
N ILE A 47 0.71 -3.29 6.65
CA ILE A 47 0.02 -3.62 5.39
C ILE A 47 -0.85 -4.85 5.62
N MET A 48 -2.15 -4.63 5.54
CA MET A 48 -3.19 -5.65 5.69
C MET A 48 -3.67 -6.10 4.32
N MET A 49 -3.98 -7.38 4.20
CA MET A 49 -4.37 -8.02 2.96
C MET A 49 -5.61 -8.86 3.21
N PHE A 50 -6.80 -8.31 2.91
CA PHE A 50 -8.12 -8.93 3.10
C PHE A 50 -8.42 -9.28 4.57
N ASP A 51 -7.85 -8.55 5.52
CA ASP A 51 -8.14 -8.67 6.95
C ASP A 51 -9.51 -8.04 7.31
N ASP A 52 -9.92 -7.01 6.56
CA ASP A 52 -11.14 -6.21 6.76
C ASP A 52 -11.90 -5.96 5.44
N PHE A 53 -12.13 -7.01 4.65
CA PHE A 53 -12.71 -6.88 3.30
C PHE A 53 -14.18 -6.46 3.30
N TYR A 54 -14.44 -5.20 2.92
CA TYR A 54 -15.76 -4.62 2.70
C TYR A 54 -15.75 -3.76 1.42
N PRO A 55 -15.85 -4.40 0.24
CA PRO A 55 -15.59 -3.76 -1.04
C PRO A 55 -16.63 -2.69 -1.40
N GLU A 56 -17.88 -2.82 -0.96
CA GLU A 56 -18.93 -1.81 -1.21
C GLU A 56 -18.67 -0.50 -0.45
N GLY A 57 -17.98 -0.57 0.68
CA GLY A 57 -17.55 0.61 1.43
C GLY A 57 -16.18 1.14 1.00
N HIS A 58 -15.59 0.60 -0.06
CA HIS A 58 -14.21 0.89 -0.50
C HIS A 58 -13.19 0.63 0.63
N GLN A 59 -13.37 -0.48 1.35
CA GLN A 59 -12.57 -0.85 2.52
C GLN A 59 -11.99 -2.26 2.38
N GLY A 60 -10.76 -2.42 2.88
CA GLY A 60 -10.04 -3.69 2.86
C GLY A 60 -9.28 -3.94 1.56
N GLY A 61 -9.21 -5.21 1.17
CA GLY A 61 -8.37 -5.70 0.07
C GLY A 61 -6.91 -5.50 0.40
N LEU A 62 -6.24 -4.50 -0.18
CA LEU A 62 -4.90 -4.07 0.29
C LEU A 62 -5.01 -2.74 1.04
N THR A 63 -4.80 -2.78 2.35
CA THR A 63 -4.82 -1.58 3.20
C THR A 63 -3.40 -1.25 3.66
N ILE A 64 -2.96 -0.01 3.43
CA ILE A 64 -1.65 0.50 3.86
C ILE A 64 -1.84 1.56 4.93
N VAL A 65 -1.26 1.33 6.10
CA VAL A 65 -1.26 2.25 7.23
C VAL A 65 0.18 2.65 7.55
N GLN A 66 0.49 3.94 7.47
CA GLN A 66 1.81 4.47 7.83
C GLN A 66 1.68 5.49 8.95
N CYS A 67 2.47 5.33 10.01
CA CYS A 67 2.47 6.20 11.20
C CYS A 67 1.06 6.47 11.75
N GLY A 68 0.20 5.45 11.76
CA GLY A 68 -1.18 5.53 12.25
C GLY A 68 -2.20 6.12 11.25
N ARG A 69 -1.78 6.49 10.03
CA ARG A 69 -2.65 7.05 8.99
C ARG A 69 -2.92 6.01 7.90
N ARG A 70 -4.19 5.78 7.55
CA ARG A 70 -4.56 4.90 6.44
C ARG A 70 -4.33 5.65 5.13
N LEU A 71 -3.27 5.28 4.43
CA LEU A 71 -2.82 5.92 3.21
C LEU A 71 -3.51 5.36 1.96
N ALA A 72 -3.80 4.06 1.94
CA ALA A 72 -4.43 3.38 0.82
C ALA A 72 -5.34 2.23 1.26
N ALA A 73 -6.34 1.89 0.44
CA ALA A 73 -7.28 0.79 0.65
C ALA A 73 -7.82 0.23 -0.70
N ASN A 74 -8.82 -0.65 -0.59
CA ASN A 74 -9.55 -1.34 -1.66
C ASN A 74 -8.76 -2.47 -2.34
N GLY A 75 -7.58 -2.17 -2.89
CA GLY A 75 -6.57 -3.13 -3.35
C GLY A 75 -7.04 -4.49 -3.87
N ASP A 76 -7.89 -4.50 -4.90
CA ASP A 76 -8.38 -5.71 -5.56
C ASP A 76 -8.59 -5.47 -7.07
N VAL A 77 -9.10 -6.48 -7.78
CA VAL A 77 -9.41 -6.35 -9.22
C VAL A 77 -10.84 -5.84 -9.39
N ARG A 78 -11.00 -4.77 -10.17
CA ARG A 78 -12.27 -4.14 -10.55
C ARG A 78 -12.51 -4.28 -12.04
N LEU A 79 -13.79 -4.24 -12.44
CA LEU A 79 -14.20 -4.38 -13.84
C LEU A 79 -14.28 -3.03 -14.59
N GLU A 80 -14.00 -1.94 -13.88
CA GLU A 80 -13.98 -0.57 -14.41
C GLU A 80 -13.01 0.31 -13.60
N PRO A 81 -12.45 1.37 -14.18
CA PRO A 81 -11.46 2.23 -13.50
C PRO A 81 -12.00 2.95 -12.27
N THR A 82 -13.21 3.50 -12.34
CA THR A 82 -13.85 4.24 -11.24
C THR A 82 -15.16 3.56 -10.82
N PRO A 83 -15.09 2.43 -10.08
CA PRO A 83 -16.28 1.69 -9.68
C PRO A 83 -17.18 2.53 -8.77
N GLY A 84 -18.47 2.49 -9.04
CA GLY A 84 -19.49 3.09 -8.18
C GLY A 84 -19.93 2.16 -7.05
N GLN A 85 -20.81 2.67 -6.17
CA GLN A 85 -21.33 1.93 -5.01
C GLN A 85 -22.00 0.59 -5.37
N TRP A 86 -22.60 0.49 -6.56
CA TRP A 86 -23.32 -0.70 -7.02
C TRP A 86 -22.58 -1.49 -8.11
N SER A 87 -21.31 -1.15 -8.34
CA SER A 87 -20.47 -1.86 -9.29
C SER A 87 -20.20 -3.30 -8.85
N PRO A 88 -19.95 -4.23 -9.80
CA PRO A 88 -19.53 -5.58 -9.49
C PRO A 88 -18.32 -5.63 -8.56
N VAL A 89 -18.38 -6.50 -7.56
CA VAL A 89 -17.28 -6.77 -6.62
C VAL A 89 -16.91 -8.25 -6.65
N PRO A 90 -15.65 -8.63 -6.40
CA PRO A 90 -15.30 -10.04 -6.43
C PRO A 90 -15.85 -10.76 -5.21
N ALA A 91 -16.18 -12.03 -5.37
CA ALA A 91 -16.27 -12.93 -4.22
C ALA A 91 -14.86 -13.25 -3.72
N VAL A 92 -14.73 -13.43 -2.40
CA VAL A 92 -13.46 -13.74 -1.74
C VAL A 92 -13.47 -15.15 -1.21
N GLY A 93 -12.40 -15.88 -1.53
CA GLY A 93 -12.15 -17.24 -1.09
C GLY A 93 -11.15 -17.32 0.04
N LYS A 94 -10.34 -18.37 -0.01
CA LYS A 94 -9.39 -18.70 1.05
C LYS A 94 -8.24 -17.69 1.07
N ARG A 95 -8.01 -17.11 2.25
CA ARG A 95 -6.78 -16.38 2.61
C ARG A 95 -5.74 -17.33 3.18
N GLN A 96 -4.53 -17.31 2.65
CA GLN A 96 -3.42 -18.17 3.03
C GLN A 96 -2.23 -17.31 3.45
N VAL A 97 -1.72 -17.54 4.66
CA VAL A 97 -0.58 -16.80 5.22
C VAL A 97 0.56 -17.77 5.49
N ASP A 98 1.72 -17.48 4.90
CA ASP A 98 2.97 -18.17 5.19
C ASP A 98 3.97 -17.17 5.76
N LYS A 99 4.08 -17.14 7.10
CA LYS A 99 4.98 -16.24 7.83
C LYS A 99 6.44 -16.50 7.50
N ASN A 100 6.82 -17.77 7.33
CA ASN A 100 8.20 -18.16 7.08
C ASN A 100 8.67 -17.69 5.71
N ARG A 101 7.78 -17.73 4.71
CA ARG A 101 8.05 -17.23 3.36
C ARG A 101 7.73 -15.75 3.19
N GLY A 102 7.09 -15.12 4.18
CA GLY A 102 6.65 -13.73 4.10
C GLY A 102 5.58 -13.49 3.03
N THR A 103 4.71 -14.47 2.77
CA THR A 103 3.69 -14.40 1.71
C THR A 103 2.26 -14.43 2.24
N ILE A 104 1.39 -13.64 1.64
CA ILE A 104 -0.07 -13.74 1.81
C ILE A 104 -0.68 -13.95 0.42
N ALA A 105 -1.60 -14.90 0.29
CA ALA A 105 -2.31 -15.18 -0.95
C ALA A 105 -3.82 -15.25 -0.70
N VAL A 106 -4.62 -14.68 -1.60
CA VAL A 106 -6.09 -14.68 -1.53
C VAL A 106 -6.65 -15.09 -2.87
N GLU A 107 -7.59 -16.03 -2.89
CA GLU A 107 -8.35 -16.41 -4.08
C GLU A 107 -9.60 -15.55 -4.21
N LEU A 108 -9.90 -15.10 -5.43
CA LEU A 108 -11.06 -14.27 -5.74
C LEU A 108 -11.69 -14.66 -7.07
N TRP A 109 -12.96 -14.31 -7.27
CA TRP A 109 -13.64 -14.57 -8.54
C TRP A 109 -14.81 -13.64 -8.82
N TYR A 110 -15.13 -13.54 -10.10
CA TYR A 110 -16.37 -12.97 -10.61
C TYR A 110 -17.19 -14.05 -11.33
N PRO A 111 -18.53 -14.02 -11.22
CA PRO A 111 -19.33 -13.14 -10.36
C PRO A 111 -19.38 -13.62 -8.90
N ASP A 112 -19.65 -12.70 -7.97
CA ASP A 112 -20.14 -13.10 -6.64
C ASP A 112 -21.60 -13.56 -6.74
N SER A 113 -21.80 -14.88 -6.72
CA SER A 113 -23.12 -15.51 -6.80
C SER A 113 -24.04 -15.18 -5.62
N SER A 114 -23.51 -14.68 -4.50
CA SER A 114 -24.31 -14.22 -3.36
C SER A 114 -24.94 -12.85 -3.59
N LYS A 115 -24.33 -12.03 -4.47
CA LYS A 115 -24.75 -10.65 -4.78
C LYS A 115 -25.43 -10.52 -6.15
N ASN A 116 -25.10 -11.40 -7.09
CA ASN A 116 -25.62 -11.32 -8.46
C ASN A 116 -27.15 -11.44 -8.49
N ARG A 117 -27.83 -10.33 -8.80
CA ARG A 117 -29.30 -10.21 -8.86
C ARG A 117 -30.02 -10.65 -7.58
N LYS A 118 -29.38 -10.44 -6.42
CA LYS A 118 -29.90 -10.83 -5.10
C LYS A 118 -29.86 -9.66 -4.11
N GLY A 119 -30.75 -9.69 -3.12
CA GLY A 119 -30.82 -8.69 -2.04
C GLY A 119 -31.69 -7.48 -2.36
N PHE A 120 -31.69 -6.50 -1.46
CA PHE A 120 -32.49 -5.27 -1.58
C PHE A 120 -31.99 -4.35 -2.72
N ASN A 121 -30.66 -4.23 -2.85
CA ASN A 121 -30.00 -3.53 -3.96
C ASN A 121 -29.17 -4.54 -4.76
N PRO A 122 -29.77 -5.22 -5.75
CA PRO A 122 -29.10 -6.25 -6.52
C PRO A 122 -27.99 -5.66 -7.39
N ILE A 123 -26.80 -6.24 -7.32
CA ILE A 123 -25.71 -5.96 -8.24
C ILE A 123 -25.89 -6.82 -9.49
N VAL A 124 -25.76 -6.22 -10.67
CA VAL A 124 -25.79 -6.93 -11.96
C VAL A 124 -24.37 -7.13 -12.43
N TYR A 125 -23.99 -8.39 -12.60
CA TYR A 125 -22.68 -8.75 -13.13
C TYR A 125 -22.75 -8.86 -14.65
N PRO A 126 -21.69 -8.44 -15.38
CA PRO A 126 -21.58 -8.70 -16.81
C PRO A 126 -21.41 -10.21 -17.07
N ASP A 127 -21.56 -10.61 -18.33
CA ASP A 127 -21.25 -11.97 -18.78
C ASP A 127 -19.72 -12.18 -18.85
N LEU A 128 -19.10 -12.19 -17.68
CA LEU A 128 -17.67 -12.39 -17.48
C LEU A 128 -17.47 -13.27 -16.25
N THR A 129 -16.91 -14.45 -16.47
CA THR A 129 -16.57 -15.40 -15.39
C THR A 129 -15.09 -15.68 -15.40
N PHE A 130 -14.41 -15.38 -14.30
CA PHE A 130 -12.99 -15.67 -14.14
C PHE A 130 -12.63 -15.78 -12.66
N LYS A 131 -11.53 -16.50 -12.41
CA LYS A 131 -10.90 -16.64 -11.10
C LYS A 131 -9.49 -16.09 -11.18
N TYR A 132 -9.03 -15.58 -10.06
CA TYR A 132 -7.69 -15.07 -9.93
C TYR A 132 -7.21 -15.20 -8.48
N SER A 133 -5.91 -15.05 -8.30
CA SER A 133 -5.32 -14.90 -6.97
C SER A 133 -4.53 -13.62 -6.88
N ILE A 134 -4.56 -12.99 -5.71
CA ILE A 134 -3.63 -11.91 -5.39
C ILE A 134 -2.63 -12.45 -4.37
N LYS A 135 -1.35 -12.36 -4.72
CA LYS A 135 -0.24 -12.79 -3.88
C LYS A 135 0.65 -11.61 -3.55
N THR A 136 0.99 -11.49 -2.28
CA THR A 136 1.99 -10.55 -1.78
C THR A 136 3.19 -11.29 -1.21
N LEU A 137 4.37 -10.70 -1.37
CA LEU A 137 5.65 -11.20 -0.85
C LEU A 137 6.40 -10.03 -0.22
N ALA A 138 6.86 -10.18 1.02
CA ALA A 138 7.79 -9.23 1.61
C ALA A 138 9.14 -9.24 0.88
N VAL A 139 9.60 -8.06 0.43
CA VAL A 139 10.87 -7.86 -0.24
C VAL A 139 11.56 -6.65 0.40
N GLY A 140 12.48 -6.89 1.33
CA GLY A 140 13.15 -5.83 2.08
C GLY A 140 12.16 -5.01 2.90
N LYS A 141 11.95 -3.74 2.54
CA LYS A 141 11.01 -2.81 3.19
C LYS A 141 9.69 -2.64 2.41
N SER A 142 9.48 -3.45 1.38
CA SER A 142 8.34 -3.33 0.47
C SER A 142 7.62 -4.66 0.35
N ILE A 143 6.45 -4.62 -0.29
CA ILE A 143 5.80 -5.83 -0.80
C ILE A 143 5.93 -5.87 -2.33
N ARG A 144 6.07 -7.06 -2.87
CA ARG A 144 5.74 -7.34 -4.27
C ARG A 144 4.33 -7.90 -4.30
N LEU A 145 3.44 -7.25 -5.04
CA LEU A 145 2.08 -7.73 -5.32
C LEU A 145 2.04 -8.35 -6.72
N THR A 146 1.34 -9.45 -6.85
CA THR A 146 1.10 -10.14 -8.12
C THR A 146 -0.38 -10.52 -8.19
N VAL A 147 -1.00 -10.24 -9.34
CA VAL A 147 -2.35 -10.69 -9.67
C VAL A 147 -2.21 -11.76 -10.72
N ASP A 148 -2.54 -13.00 -10.35
CA ASP A 148 -2.45 -14.16 -11.23
C ASP A 148 -3.85 -14.57 -11.67
N LEU A 149 -4.18 -14.37 -12.94
CA LEU A 149 -5.42 -14.84 -13.54
C LEU A 149 -5.32 -16.33 -13.87
N GLU A 150 -6.36 -17.13 -13.57
CA GLU A 150 -6.36 -18.56 -13.91
C GLU A 150 -6.35 -18.78 -15.43
N LYS A 151 -6.99 -17.88 -16.17
CA LYS A 151 -7.05 -17.86 -17.64
C LYS A 151 -6.95 -16.41 -18.13
N PRO A 152 -6.45 -16.18 -19.34
CA PRO A 152 -6.52 -14.86 -19.98
C PRO A 152 -7.97 -14.35 -20.00
N LEU A 153 -8.14 -13.04 -19.81
CA LEU A 153 -9.45 -12.41 -19.97
C LEU A 153 -9.89 -12.48 -21.45
N PRO A 154 -11.21 -12.57 -21.72
CA PRO A 154 -11.71 -12.46 -23.09
C PRO A 154 -11.33 -11.12 -23.73
N GLU A 155 -11.32 -11.09 -25.07
CA GLU A 155 -11.06 -9.87 -25.82
C GLU A 155 -12.03 -8.74 -25.40
N GLY A 156 -11.53 -7.51 -25.35
CA GLY A 156 -12.30 -6.33 -24.94
C GLY A 156 -12.29 -6.03 -23.43
N TRP A 157 -11.86 -6.97 -22.57
CA TRP A 157 -11.78 -6.73 -21.11
C TRP A 157 -10.45 -6.17 -20.62
N ALA A 158 -9.37 -6.30 -21.41
CA ALA A 158 -8.02 -5.92 -21.00
C ALA A 158 -7.85 -4.43 -20.62
N ASN A 159 -8.65 -3.53 -21.22
CA ASN A 159 -8.60 -2.10 -20.92
C ASN A 159 -9.66 -1.64 -19.90
N LYS A 160 -10.46 -2.58 -19.38
CA LYS A 160 -11.53 -2.31 -18.40
C LYS A 160 -11.18 -2.89 -17.03
N VAL A 161 -10.63 -4.10 -17.01
CA VAL A 161 -10.27 -4.81 -15.79
C VAL A 161 -8.93 -4.32 -15.28
N GLY A 162 -8.88 -3.88 -14.02
CA GLY A 162 -7.68 -3.31 -13.42
C GLY A 162 -7.56 -3.64 -11.94
N PHE A 163 -6.34 -3.61 -11.40
CA PHE A 163 -6.11 -3.64 -9.96
C PHE A 163 -6.25 -2.21 -9.41
N ASN A 164 -7.25 -1.99 -8.56
CA ASN A 164 -7.56 -0.68 -8.01
C ASN A 164 -7.01 -0.57 -6.59
N LEU A 165 -6.02 0.31 -6.41
CA LEU A 165 -5.56 0.76 -5.11
C LEU A 165 -5.95 2.22 -4.93
N GLU A 166 -6.80 2.49 -3.95
CA GLU A 166 -7.34 3.83 -3.72
C GLU A 166 -6.55 4.53 -2.63
N LEU A 167 -6.05 5.74 -2.93
CA LEU A 167 -5.38 6.59 -1.95
C LEU A 167 -6.41 7.44 -1.21
N PHE A 168 -6.17 7.70 0.08
CA PHE A 168 -7.02 8.61 0.86
C PHE A 168 -6.69 10.08 0.56
N PRO A 169 -7.46 10.79 -0.29
CA PRO A 169 -7.00 12.03 -0.88
C PRO A 169 -6.91 13.19 0.13
N GLY A 170 -7.71 13.18 1.19
CA GLY A 170 -7.70 14.21 2.23
C GLY A 170 -6.33 14.41 2.89
N ASP A 171 -5.60 13.32 3.09
CA ASP A 171 -4.26 13.32 3.67
C ASP A 171 -3.17 13.77 2.69
N TYR A 172 -3.49 13.77 1.39
CA TYR A 172 -2.55 14.04 0.31
C TYR A 172 -2.82 15.36 -0.43
N PHE A 173 -3.89 16.08 -0.16
CA PHE A 173 -4.19 17.30 -0.89
C PHE A 173 -3.05 18.34 -0.82
N GLY A 174 -2.53 18.72 -1.99
CA GLY A 174 -1.36 19.61 -2.11
C GLY A 174 -0.01 18.90 -2.03
N GLU A 175 0.01 17.60 -1.71
CA GLU A 175 1.21 16.78 -1.77
C GLU A 175 1.57 16.44 -3.22
N HIS A 176 2.86 16.26 -3.46
CA HIS A 176 3.39 15.91 -4.78
C HIS A 176 3.43 14.39 -4.94
N TYR A 177 3.16 13.92 -6.14
CA TYR A 177 3.36 12.52 -6.50
C TYR A 177 4.26 12.38 -7.72
N ARG A 178 4.89 11.21 -7.82
CA ARG A 178 5.58 10.76 -9.03
C ARG A 178 5.13 9.34 -9.35
N MET A 179 4.49 9.17 -10.50
CA MET A 179 3.96 7.88 -10.96
C MET A 179 4.12 7.82 -12.48
N ASP A 180 4.56 6.67 -13.01
CA ASP A 180 4.74 6.42 -14.44
C ASP A 180 5.54 7.50 -15.19
N GLY A 181 6.60 7.99 -14.54
CA GLY A 181 7.46 9.06 -15.07
C GLY A 181 6.84 10.46 -15.05
N ARG A 182 5.58 10.60 -14.64
CA ARG A 182 4.89 11.88 -14.46
C ARG A 182 5.06 12.39 -13.04
N ILE A 183 5.09 13.71 -12.89
CA ILE A 183 5.06 14.39 -11.61
C ILE A 183 3.77 15.22 -11.58
N GLY A 184 3.07 15.20 -10.45
CA GLY A 184 1.87 15.98 -10.26
C GLY A 184 1.66 16.34 -8.80
N MET A 185 0.52 16.95 -8.52
CA MET A 185 0.08 17.31 -7.19
C MET A 185 -1.35 16.82 -7.01
N PHE A 186 -1.68 16.28 -5.84
CA PHE A 186 -3.06 15.86 -5.56
C PHE A 186 -3.98 17.08 -5.47
N PRO A 187 -4.99 17.20 -6.35
CA PRO A 187 -5.84 18.38 -6.40
C PRO A 187 -6.87 18.34 -5.27
N ARG A 188 -7.24 19.52 -4.75
CA ARG A 188 -8.35 19.66 -3.78
C ARG A 188 -9.73 19.51 -4.40
N GLN A 189 -9.82 19.66 -5.72
CA GLN A 189 -11.06 19.56 -6.49
C GLN A 189 -10.90 18.47 -7.55
N ALA A 190 -11.95 17.68 -7.75
CA ALA A 190 -11.98 16.60 -8.73
C ALA A 190 -12.22 17.14 -10.16
N ASN A 191 -11.33 18.00 -10.64
CA ASN A 191 -11.43 18.64 -11.97
C ASN A 191 -10.47 17.99 -12.97
N GLY A 192 -10.17 16.71 -12.77
CA GLY A 192 -9.27 15.96 -13.65
C GLY A 192 -9.85 15.84 -15.06
N PRO A 193 -9.00 15.60 -16.07
CA PRO A 193 -9.48 15.29 -17.42
C PRO A 193 -10.37 14.05 -17.40
N MET A 194 -11.42 14.06 -18.21
CA MET A 194 -12.35 12.96 -18.38
C MET A 194 -12.41 12.58 -19.86
N THR A 195 -12.62 11.31 -20.16
CA THR A 195 -12.85 10.81 -21.52
C THR A 195 -14.05 9.87 -21.55
N MET A 196 -14.69 9.70 -22.71
CA MET A 196 -15.74 8.68 -22.86
C MET A 196 -15.08 7.33 -23.12
N ASP A 197 -15.50 6.30 -22.39
CA ASP A 197 -15.13 4.92 -22.69
C ASP A 197 -15.96 4.33 -23.84
N GLY A 198 -15.64 3.08 -24.21
CA GLY A 198 -16.34 2.36 -25.28
C GLY A 198 -17.81 2.06 -24.98
N ASP A 199 -18.25 2.22 -23.72
CA ASP A 199 -19.64 2.04 -23.30
C ASP A 199 -20.38 3.38 -23.19
N GLY A 200 -19.73 4.48 -23.57
CA GLY A 200 -20.29 5.84 -23.55
C GLY A 200 -20.28 6.51 -22.18
N SER A 201 -19.61 5.92 -21.18
CA SER A 201 -19.52 6.48 -19.82
C SER A 201 -18.31 7.39 -19.70
N LEU A 202 -18.45 8.48 -18.92
CA LEU A 202 -17.33 9.38 -18.62
C LEU A 202 -16.42 8.74 -17.57
N GLN A 203 -15.16 8.53 -17.94
CA GLN A 203 -14.12 7.98 -17.09
C GLN A 203 -13.04 9.04 -16.81
N SER A 204 -12.53 9.08 -15.59
CA SER A 204 -11.35 9.89 -15.27
C SER A 204 -10.12 9.32 -15.98
N VAL A 205 -9.29 10.18 -16.56
CA VAL A 205 -8.00 9.77 -17.15
C VAL A 205 -6.82 10.23 -16.28
N PRO A 206 -5.73 9.45 -16.21
CA PRO A 206 -4.51 9.81 -15.48
C PRO A 206 -3.74 10.99 -16.05
#